data_AF-A0A163BWM6-F1
#
_entry.id   AF-A0A163BWM6-F1
#
_cell.length_a   1.000
_cell.length_b   1.000
_cell.length_c   1.000
_cell.angle_alpha   90.00
_cell.angle_beta   90.00
_cell.angle_gamma   90.00
#
_symmetry.space_group_name_H-M   'P 1'
#
loop_
_entity.id
_entity.type
_entity.pdbx_description
1 polymer ?
#
loop_
_entity_poly.entity_id
_entity_poly.type
_entity_poly.pdbx_seq_one_letter_code
_entity_poly.pdbx_strand_id
1 'polypeptide(L)'
;MKRIKIYSLFCLTVLLWSCDLDTVPTSAVDIDNFFKDDEEIRAGIINIYNALQGSNPLEGDGGFNNPHLAIQIEYQMAETLSDNSRTKSGSPQGFDFETFTVTPQTAAVITYYRSMYRIIFTANVVLENLENASSENANKFEAEARFLRAYAYFNLVRFYGDVPLVDRVLESAVAEDIEASFTRVDESQIYELIINDLQFAVASDLDNSFRTRASKAAAQTFLAKVYLTLGTNYLDAQRLLETVIAGGEYSLESNFSDIFYNEANDETIFAIGFSNDMVNDSQGFSAEFLDAVGRGTGSNYATAELVAAFDAFGGNRGQFTFREDPGNPGLFQTVKFLPIVDENLGLPTNAPSNPRIAGNDWIVTRYADVLLLHVEAILAGGQDTSAPAALASFQAVRDRAIPQMIPDPADDTMEIVNPDYVLVTNITKQMLMDERRVELAFENHRFLDLKRFGVAQEVLSAFSTANNFEFQATDLLLPIPGAEIAISQGLLKQNPGY
;
A
#
# COMPACT_ATOMS: atom_id res chain seq x y z
N MET A 1 -85.56 -31.41 44.86
CA MET A 1 -85.42 -31.61 43.41
C MET A 1 -85.13 -30.28 42.72
N LYS A 2 -83.86 -29.98 42.44
CA LYS A 2 -83.46 -28.95 41.46
C LYS A 2 -82.25 -29.48 40.70
N ARG A 3 -82.29 -29.25 39.40
CA ARG A 3 -81.67 -30.02 38.33
C ARG A 3 -80.23 -29.59 38.06
N ILE A 4 -79.39 -30.57 37.77
CA ILE A 4 -78.06 -30.45 37.18
C ILE A 4 -78.19 -29.79 35.80
N LYS A 5 -77.33 -28.79 35.52
CA LYS A 5 -76.99 -28.34 34.16
C LYS A 5 -75.46 -28.24 34.07
N ILE A 6 -74.88 -29.17 33.33
CA ILE A 6 -73.50 -29.18 32.85
C ILE A 6 -73.52 -28.55 31.45
N TYR A 7 -72.69 -27.54 31.21
CA TYR A 7 -72.14 -27.15 29.89
C TYR A 7 -70.84 -26.38 30.17
N SER A 8 -69.66 -27.00 30.01
CA SER A 8 -68.85 -27.09 28.78
C SER A 8 -67.70 -26.06 28.79
N LEU A 9 -66.58 -26.42 29.41
CA LEU A 9 -65.30 -25.73 29.27
C LEU A 9 -64.58 -26.33 28.06
N PHE A 10 -64.58 -25.61 26.94
CA PHE A 10 -63.87 -25.98 25.71
C PHE A 10 -62.37 -25.73 25.92
N CYS A 11 -61.61 -26.76 26.31
CA CYS A 11 -60.15 -26.73 26.27
C CYS A 11 -59.70 -26.92 24.81
N LEU A 12 -59.38 -25.82 24.14
CA LEU A 12 -58.68 -25.81 22.86
C LEU A 12 -57.21 -26.19 23.12
N THR A 13 -56.87 -27.47 23.01
CA THR A 13 -55.47 -27.90 22.93
C THR A 13 -54.92 -27.54 21.56
N VAL A 14 -54.27 -26.39 21.47
CA VAL A 14 -53.41 -26.03 20.33
C VAL A 14 -52.14 -26.87 20.45
N LEU A 15 -52.04 -27.92 19.63
CA LEU A 15 -50.79 -28.62 19.36
C LEU A 15 -49.88 -27.65 18.60
N LEU A 16 -48.94 -27.03 19.32
CA LEU A 16 -47.82 -26.33 18.71
C LEU A 16 -46.91 -27.38 18.08
N TRP A 17 -47.07 -27.63 16.79
CA TRP A 17 -46.00 -28.17 15.96
C TRP A 17 -44.99 -27.03 15.79
N SER A 18 -43.88 -27.05 16.55
CA SER A 18 -42.73 -26.24 16.19
C SER A 18 -42.16 -26.83 14.91
N CYS A 19 -42.22 -26.05 13.83
CA CYS A 19 -41.41 -26.33 12.66
C CYS A 19 -39.95 -26.10 13.07
N ASP A 20 -39.17 -27.17 13.14
CA ASP A 20 -37.73 -27.10 13.28
C ASP A 20 -37.19 -26.63 11.93
N LEU A 21 -37.01 -25.32 11.77
CA LEU A 21 -36.56 -24.72 10.54
C LEU A 21 -35.08 -24.34 10.67
N ASP A 22 -34.22 -25.35 10.77
CA ASP A 22 -32.80 -25.23 10.46
C ASP A 22 -32.64 -25.10 8.94
N THR A 23 -32.98 -23.94 8.40
CA THR A 23 -32.59 -23.58 7.03
C THR A 23 -31.24 -22.88 7.10
N VAL A 24 -30.17 -23.64 6.87
CA VAL A 24 -28.88 -23.07 6.46
C VAL A 24 -29.15 -22.24 5.19
N PRO A 25 -28.71 -20.96 5.11
CA PRO A 25 -29.01 -20.14 3.95
C PRO A 25 -28.42 -20.81 2.69
N THR A 26 -29.26 -21.11 1.69
CA THR A 26 -28.84 -21.80 0.45
C THR A 26 -27.85 -20.99 -0.41
N SER A 27 -27.55 -19.75 -0.02
CA SER A 27 -26.64 -18.83 -0.69
C SER A 27 -25.48 -18.35 0.20
N ALA A 28 -25.41 -18.78 1.47
CA ALA A 28 -24.29 -18.46 2.34
C ALA A 28 -23.40 -19.69 2.45
N VAL A 29 -22.14 -19.55 2.05
CA VAL A 29 -21.11 -20.52 2.39
C VAL A 29 -20.89 -20.41 3.90
N ASP A 30 -21.19 -21.48 4.63
CA ASP A 30 -20.88 -21.60 6.05
C ASP A 30 -19.36 -21.64 6.24
N ILE A 31 -18.79 -20.63 6.93
CA ILE A 31 -17.32 -20.51 7.13
C ILE A 31 -16.79 -21.75 7.85
N ASP A 32 -17.55 -22.31 8.79
CA ASP A 32 -17.19 -23.52 9.55
C ASP A 32 -17.05 -24.76 8.64
N ASN A 33 -17.58 -24.70 7.42
CA ASN A 33 -17.56 -25.77 6.44
C ASN A 33 -16.92 -25.35 5.11
N PHE A 34 -16.27 -24.18 5.00
CA PHE A 34 -15.71 -23.75 3.72
C PHE A 34 -14.32 -24.31 3.45
N PHE A 35 -13.44 -24.39 4.45
CA PHE A 35 -12.02 -24.71 4.23
C PHE A 35 -11.73 -26.19 4.47
N LYS A 36 -11.93 -27.05 3.46
CA LYS A 36 -11.74 -28.50 3.59
C LYS A 36 -10.53 -29.03 2.84
N ASP A 37 -10.00 -28.28 1.88
CA ASP A 37 -8.86 -28.69 1.06
C ASP A 37 -8.01 -27.50 0.56
N ASP A 38 -6.94 -27.83 -0.17
CA ASP A 38 -6.02 -26.85 -0.76
C ASP A 38 -6.69 -25.86 -1.72
N GLU A 39 -7.78 -26.25 -2.37
CA GLU A 39 -8.49 -25.37 -3.29
C GLU A 39 -9.26 -24.28 -2.55
N GLU A 40 -9.95 -24.67 -1.48
CA GLU A 40 -10.69 -23.75 -0.64
C GLU A 40 -9.76 -22.84 0.18
N ILE A 41 -8.63 -23.36 0.69
CA ILE A 41 -7.60 -22.53 1.35
C ILE A 41 -6.99 -21.52 0.36
N ARG A 42 -6.70 -21.94 -0.87
CA ARG A 42 -6.21 -21.03 -1.92
C ARG A 42 -7.24 -19.95 -2.26
N ALA A 43 -8.53 -20.28 -2.28
CA ALA A 43 -9.58 -19.28 -2.43
C ALA A 43 -9.57 -18.27 -1.27
N GLY A 44 -9.30 -18.73 -0.04
CA GLY A 44 -9.01 -17.87 1.10
C GLY A 44 -7.83 -16.93 0.88
N ILE A 45 -6.70 -17.44 0.38
CA ILE A 45 -5.53 -16.61 0.02
C ILE A 45 -5.88 -15.56 -1.04
N ILE A 46 -6.62 -15.94 -2.08
CA ILE A 46 -7.09 -15.02 -3.13
C ILE A 46 -7.99 -13.92 -2.51
N ASN A 47 -8.83 -14.26 -1.53
CA ASN A 47 -9.64 -13.28 -0.82
C ASN A 47 -8.79 -12.27 -0.02
N ILE A 48 -7.62 -12.65 0.51
CA ILE A 48 -6.69 -11.70 1.12
C ILE A 48 -6.17 -10.70 0.06
N TYR A 49 -5.80 -11.18 -1.13
CA TYR A 49 -5.37 -10.29 -2.22
C TYR A 49 -6.51 -9.40 -2.74
N ASN A 50 -7.74 -9.90 -2.81
CA ASN A 50 -8.91 -9.08 -3.13
C ASN A 50 -9.13 -7.99 -2.06
N ALA A 51 -8.94 -8.35 -0.78
CA ALA A 51 -8.91 -7.38 0.32
C ALA A 51 -7.67 -6.46 0.27
N LEU A 52 -6.61 -6.77 -0.46
CA LEU A 52 -5.50 -5.82 -0.64
C LEU A 52 -5.75 -4.87 -1.83
N GLN A 53 -6.34 -5.40 -2.90
CA GLN A 53 -6.67 -4.67 -4.12
C GLN A 53 -7.74 -3.60 -3.91
N GLY A 54 -8.75 -3.90 -3.09
CA GLY A 54 -9.89 -3.01 -2.90
C GLY A 54 -10.90 -3.08 -4.05
N SER A 55 -12.12 -2.65 -3.79
CA SER A 55 -13.20 -2.61 -4.79
C SER A 55 -13.20 -1.29 -5.56
N ASN A 56 -13.36 -1.31 -6.88
CA ASN A 56 -13.62 -0.08 -7.63
C ASN A 56 -14.95 0.55 -7.18
N PRO A 57 -15.02 1.85 -6.86
CA PRO A 57 -16.27 2.53 -6.49
C PRO A 57 -17.40 2.47 -7.54
N LEU A 58 -17.10 2.02 -8.77
CA LEU A 58 -18.08 1.77 -9.82
C LEU A 58 -18.80 0.42 -9.72
N GLU A 59 -18.37 -0.48 -8.85
CA GLU A 59 -19.06 -1.76 -8.58
C GLU A 59 -20.49 -1.48 -8.08
N GLY A 60 -21.49 -1.97 -8.82
CA GLY A 60 -22.87 -1.47 -8.85
C GLY A 60 -23.78 -1.79 -7.65
N ASP A 61 -23.27 -2.18 -6.49
CA ASP A 61 -24.09 -2.44 -5.30
C ASP A 61 -23.50 -1.87 -4.00
N GLY A 62 -23.74 -0.57 -3.78
CA GLY A 62 -23.65 0.08 -2.47
C GLY A 62 -22.23 0.50 -2.08
N GLY A 63 -21.74 1.63 -2.56
CA GLY A 63 -22.07 2.90 -1.94
C GLY A 63 -21.13 3.19 -0.76
N PHE A 64 -20.99 4.45 -0.39
CA PHE A 64 -20.13 4.95 0.68
C PHE A 64 -20.41 4.39 2.10
N ASN A 65 -21.18 3.30 2.23
CA ASN A 65 -21.61 2.71 3.49
C ASN A 65 -20.65 1.61 4.01
N ASN A 66 -19.82 0.98 3.16
CA ASN A 66 -18.67 0.17 3.60
C ASN A 66 -17.59 -0.01 2.50
N PRO A 67 -17.11 1.07 1.85
CA PRO A 67 -16.16 0.94 0.76
C PRO A 67 -14.82 0.40 1.31
N HIS A 68 -14.35 -0.70 0.74
CA HIS A 68 -13.03 -1.25 1.01
C HIS A 68 -12.12 -0.87 -0.16
N LEU A 69 -11.33 0.20 0.02
CA LEU A 69 -10.54 0.79 -1.07
C LEU A 69 -9.04 0.53 -0.93
N ALA A 70 -8.59 0.00 0.22
CA ALA A 70 -7.21 -0.43 0.50
C ALA A 70 -6.15 0.43 -0.23
N ILE A 71 -5.39 -0.18 -1.14
CA ILE A 71 -4.28 0.45 -1.86
C ILE A 71 -4.72 1.62 -2.75
N GLN A 72 -5.97 1.65 -3.23
CA GLN A 72 -6.47 2.64 -4.19
C GLN A 72 -6.55 4.06 -3.62
N ILE A 73 -6.57 4.21 -2.29
CA ILE A 73 -6.57 5.51 -1.63
C ILE A 73 -5.30 5.80 -0.84
N GLU A 74 -4.37 4.85 -0.74
CA GLU A 74 -3.16 4.96 0.09
C GLU A 74 -2.32 6.21 -0.25
N TYR A 75 -2.34 6.64 -1.52
CA TYR A 75 -1.64 7.86 -1.95
C TYR A 75 -2.02 9.11 -1.16
N GLN A 76 -3.26 9.21 -0.66
CA GLN A 76 -3.69 10.38 0.13
C GLN A 76 -2.90 10.50 1.44
N MET A 77 -2.55 9.39 2.08
CA MET A 77 -1.81 9.39 3.35
C MET A 77 -0.30 9.16 3.20
N ALA A 78 0.12 8.54 2.09
CA ALA A 78 1.52 8.20 1.87
C ALA A 78 2.26 9.19 0.96
N GLU A 79 1.54 9.83 0.02
CA GLU A 79 2.10 10.77 -0.93
C GLU A 79 1.57 12.19 -0.72
N THR A 80 0.26 12.41 -0.59
CA THR A 80 -0.32 13.77 -0.42
C THR A 80 0.00 14.40 0.93
N LEU A 81 0.24 13.59 1.98
CA LEU A 81 0.79 14.07 3.27
C LEU A 81 2.27 14.46 3.22
N SER A 82 2.94 14.28 2.09
CA SER A 82 4.34 14.62 1.92
C SER A 82 4.53 15.95 1.19
N ASP A 83 5.79 16.37 1.04
CA ASP A 83 6.18 17.54 0.26
C ASP A 83 6.27 17.28 -1.25
N ASN A 84 5.74 16.16 -1.76
CA ASN A 84 5.75 15.81 -3.19
C ASN A 84 4.45 16.09 -3.92
N SER A 85 3.32 15.90 -3.25
CA SER A 85 2.00 15.85 -3.88
C SER A 85 1.08 16.93 -3.32
N ARG A 86 0.22 17.43 -4.18
CA ARG A 86 -0.86 18.37 -3.89
C ARG A 86 -2.08 18.03 -4.70
N THR A 87 -3.22 18.59 -4.33
CA THR A 87 -4.38 18.65 -5.19
C THR A 87 -4.25 19.79 -6.20
N LYS A 88 -4.95 19.70 -7.34
CA LYS A 88 -4.89 20.70 -8.42
C LYS A 88 -5.26 22.11 -7.91
N SER A 89 -6.36 22.24 -7.17
CA SER A 89 -6.89 23.52 -6.67
C SER A 89 -7.72 23.38 -5.38
N GLY A 90 -7.24 22.60 -4.41
CA GLY A 90 -8.02 22.31 -3.19
C GLY A 90 -9.21 21.39 -3.44
N SER A 91 -9.03 20.40 -4.32
CA SER A 91 -10.04 19.35 -4.54
C SER A 91 -10.39 18.72 -3.19
N PRO A 92 -11.68 18.58 -2.82
CA PRO A 92 -12.05 18.06 -1.50
C PRO A 92 -11.46 16.67 -1.16
N GLN A 93 -11.02 15.92 -2.17
CA GLN A 93 -10.38 14.62 -2.01
C GLN A 93 -8.87 14.84 -1.90
N GLY A 94 -8.32 14.63 -0.70
CA GLY A 94 -6.88 14.78 -0.43
C GLY A 94 -6.46 16.15 0.10
N PHE A 95 -7.30 17.20 0.00
CA PHE A 95 -6.91 18.54 0.44
C PHE A 95 -6.67 18.67 1.95
N ASP A 96 -7.38 17.89 2.77
CA ASP A 96 -7.13 17.81 4.20
C ASP A 96 -5.78 17.16 4.52
N PHE A 97 -5.30 16.23 3.68
CA PHE A 97 -3.96 15.67 3.77
C PHE A 97 -2.89 16.68 3.30
N GLU A 98 -3.12 17.37 2.19
CA GLU A 98 -2.23 18.42 1.66
C GLU A 98 -2.00 19.56 2.68
N THR A 99 -3.07 19.94 3.38
CA THR A 99 -3.05 21.08 4.33
C THR A 99 -2.85 20.68 5.78
N PHE A 100 -2.67 19.38 6.06
CA PHE A 100 -2.51 18.81 7.39
C PHE A 100 -3.69 19.10 8.34
N THR A 101 -4.91 19.22 7.79
CA THR A 101 -6.15 19.42 8.57
C THR A 101 -6.98 18.14 8.67
N VAL A 102 -6.35 16.98 8.59
CA VAL A 102 -7.00 15.66 8.69
C VAL A 102 -7.72 15.54 10.04
N THR A 103 -8.92 14.98 10.04
CA THR A 103 -9.73 14.81 11.26
C THR A 103 -10.11 13.34 11.48
N PRO A 104 -10.55 12.94 12.69
CA PRO A 104 -11.09 11.61 12.92
C PRO A 104 -12.33 11.26 12.06
N GLN A 105 -12.94 12.26 11.41
CA GLN A 105 -14.09 12.10 10.51
C GLN A 105 -13.70 12.08 9.03
N THR A 106 -12.42 12.27 8.69
CA THR A 106 -11.94 12.18 7.31
C THR A 106 -12.24 10.79 6.75
N ALA A 107 -12.99 10.73 5.63
CA ALA A 107 -13.48 9.48 5.07
C ALA A 107 -12.35 8.52 4.69
N ALA A 108 -11.28 9.03 4.06
CA ALA A 108 -10.12 8.22 3.68
C ALA A 108 -9.42 7.58 4.88
N VAL A 109 -9.32 8.30 6.02
CA VAL A 109 -8.75 7.76 7.27
C VAL A 109 -9.58 6.59 7.79
N ILE A 110 -10.91 6.71 7.78
CA ILE A 110 -11.81 5.64 8.23
C ILE A 110 -11.71 4.44 7.29
N THR A 111 -11.80 4.68 5.98
CA THR A 111 -11.77 3.63 4.96
C THR A 111 -10.46 2.87 4.96
N TYR A 112 -9.32 3.56 5.02
CA TYR A 112 -8.01 2.91 4.97
C TYR A 112 -7.76 2.05 6.22
N TYR A 113 -8.08 2.57 7.41
CA TYR A 113 -8.01 1.81 8.67
C TYR A 113 -8.81 0.50 8.59
N ARG A 114 -10.10 0.60 8.22
CA ARG A 114 -10.97 -0.57 8.06
C ARG A 114 -10.48 -1.54 6.99
N SER A 115 -9.90 -1.01 5.92
CA SER A 115 -9.36 -1.82 4.83
C SER A 115 -8.20 -2.70 5.30
N MET A 116 -7.29 -2.14 6.11
CA MET A 116 -6.18 -2.91 6.68
C MET A 116 -6.67 -3.99 7.65
N TYR A 117 -7.66 -3.69 8.50
CA TYR A 117 -8.25 -4.71 9.38
C TYR A 117 -9.02 -5.80 8.62
N ARG A 118 -9.60 -5.48 7.45
CA ARG A 118 -10.18 -6.50 6.57
C ARG A 118 -9.12 -7.45 6.06
N ILE A 119 -7.96 -6.95 5.61
CA ILE A 119 -6.82 -7.80 5.18
C ILE A 119 -6.40 -8.72 6.33
N ILE A 120 -6.20 -8.16 7.54
CA ILE A 120 -5.83 -8.92 8.75
C ILE A 120 -6.84 -10.01 9.05
N PHE A 121 -8.14 -9.68 9.05
CA PHE A 121 -9.20 -10.65 9.27
C PHE A 121 -9.14 -11.80 8.25
N THR A 122 -9.05 -11.49 6.96
CA THR A 122 -8.98 -12.52 5.91
C THR A 122 -7.72 -13.39 6.04
N ALA A 123 -6.60 -12.82 6.48
CA ALA A 123 -5.38 -13.58 6.74
C ALA A 123 -5.55 -14.51 7.94
N ASN A 124 -6.12 -14.03 9.05
CA ASN A 124 -6.35 -14.84 10.24
C ASN A 124 -7.30 -16.02 9.95
N VAL A 125 -8.34 -15.81 9.13
CA VAL A 125 -9.24 -16.89 8.69
C VAL A 125 -8.47 -18.00 7.98
N VAL A 126 -7.55 -17.66 7.07
CA VAL A 126 -6.71 -18.67 6.42
C VAL A 126 -5.81 -19.38 7.42
N LEU A 127 -5.14 -18.61 8.30
CA LEU A 127 -4.19 -19.14 9.28
C LEU A 127 -4.83 -20.13 10.26
N GLU A 128 -6.08 -19.90 10.67
CA GLU A 128 -6.82 -20.82 11.54
C GLU A 128 -7.25 -22.13 10.85
N ASN A 129 -7.34 -22.13 9.52
CA ASN A 129 -7.81 -23.28 8.74
C ASN A 129 -6.68 -24.06 8.05
N LEU A 130 -5.40 -23.73 8.33
CA LEU A 130 -4.25 -24.36 7.68
C LEU A 130 -4.11 -25.86 7.93
N GLU A 131 -4.75 -26.41 8.97
CA GLU A 131 -4.75 -27.86 9.23
C GLU A 131 -5.40 -28.69 8.11
N ASN A 132 -6.28 -28.05 7.32
CA ASN A 132 -6.95 -28.65 6.17
C ASN A 132 -6.14 -28.57 4.88
N ALA A 133 -5.00 -27.85 4.87
CA ALA A 133 -4.09 -27.81 3.74
C ALA A 133 -3.21 -29.07 3.69
N SER A 134 -2.83 -29.48 2.49
CA SER A 134 -1.86 -30.55 2.29
C SER A 134 -0.49 -30.15 2.82
N SER A 135 0.32 -31.15 3.21
CA SER A 135 1.70 -30.91 3.68
C SER A 135 2.60 -30.24 2.63
N GLU A 136 2.23 -30.31 1.34
CA GLU A 136 2.96 -29.65 0.24
C GLU A 136 2.69 -28.13 0.20
N ASN A 137 1.46 -27.71 0.49
CA ASN A 137 1.03 -26.33 0.32
C ASN A 137 0.88 -25.55 1.64
N ALA A 138 0.71 -26.22 2.78
CA ALA A 138 0.47 -25.58 4.08
C ALA A 138 1.50 -24.48 4.39
N ASN A 139 2.80 -24.74 4.20
CA ASN A 139 3.84 -23.75 4.47
C ASN A 139 3.78 -22.53 3.52
N LYS A 140 3.41 -22.73 2.25
CA LYS A 140 3.28 -21.64 1.27
C LYS A 140 2.05 -20.79 1.60
N PHE A 141 0.92 -21.41 1.89
CA PHE A 141 -0.28 -20.70 2.30
C PHE A 141 -0.06 -19.90 3.59
N GLU A 142 0.59 -20.49 4.59
CA GLU A 142 0.95 -19.79 5.82
C GLU A 142 1.87 -18.59 5.54
N ALA A 143 2.90 -18.78 4.71
CA ALA A 143 3.84 -17.72 4.36
C ALA A 143 3.19 -16.55 3.63
N GLU A 144 2.30 -16.83 2.66
CA GLU A 144 1.56 -15.78 1.95
C GLU A 144 0.60 -15.02 2.89
N ALA A 145 -0.18 -15.74 3.70
CA ALA A 145 -1.12 -15.11 4.63
C ALA A 145 -0.41 -14.25 5.67
N ARG A 146 0.70 -14.74 6.24
CA ARG A 146 1.55 -13.98 7.18
C ARG A 146 2.18 -12.76 6.52
N PHE A 147 2.71 -12.88 5.30
CA PHE A 147 3.26 -11.73 4.58
C PHE A 147 2.22 -10.61 4.40
N LEU A 148 1.01 -10.97 3.98
CA LEU A 148 -0.07 -10.00 3.75
C LEU A 148 -0.61 -9.41 5.07
N ARG A 149 -0.65 -10.19 6.15
CA ARG A 149 -0.96 -9.69 7.50
C ARG A 149 0.10 -8.70 7.99
N ALA A 150 1.38 -9.03 7.80
CA ALA A 150 2.50 -8.15 8.11
C ALA A 150 2.45 -6.86 7.28
N TYR A 151 2.10 -6.93 6.00
CA TYR A 151 1.89 -5.75 5.14
C TYR A 151 0.84 -4.81 5.73
N ALA A 152 -0.33 -5.35 6.11
CA ALA A 152 -1.42 -4.56 6.67
C ALA A 152 -1.04 -3.92 8.01
N TYR A 153 -0.41 -4.68 8.92
CA TYR A 153 0.06 -4.15 10.19
C TYR A 153 1.17 -3.12 10.04
N PHE A 154 2.11 -3.34 9.12
CA PHE A 154 3.21 -2.40 8.89
C PHE A 154 2.70 -1.06 8.37
N ASN A 155 1.62 -1.06 7.58
CA ASN A 155 0.94 0.17 7.20
C ASN A 155 0.16 0.80 8.37
N LEU A 156 -0.62 0.02 9.10
CA LEU A 156 -1.37 0.52 10.26
C LEU A 156 -0.46 1.20 11.29
N VAL A 157 0.60 0.53 11.74
CA VAL A 157 1.47 1.08 12.79
C VAL A 157 2.19 2.34 12.31
N ARG A 158 2.63 2.39 11.05
CA ARG A 158 3.33 3.56 10.50
C ARG A 158 2.42 4.77 10.29
N PHE A 159 1.11 4.59 10.12
CA PHE A 159 0.18 5.71 9.96
C PHE A 159 -0.54 6.08 11.26
N TYR A 160 -0.92 5.11 12.09
CA TYR A 160 -1.80 5.31 13.26
C TYR A 160 -1.08 5.13 14.61
N GLY A 161 0.17 4.66 14.61
CA GLY A 161 0.92 4.36 15.84
C GLY A 161 0.39 3.11 16.52
N ASP A 162 0.18 3.14 17.84
CA ASP A 162 -0.43 2.03 18.58
C ASP A 162 -1.81 1.68 17.98
N VAL A 163 -2.08 0.41 17.72
CA VAL A 163 -3.36 -0.08 17.17
C VAL A 163 -3.76 -1.41 17.84
N PRO A 164 -5.03 -1.83 17.76
CA PRO A 164 -5.41 -3.18 18.19
C PRO A 164 -4.66 -4.30 17.48
N LEU A 165 -4.06 -5.20 18.27
CA LEU A 165 -3.40 -6.41 17.78
C LEU A 165 -4.38 -7.58 17.76
N VAL A 166 -4.72 -8.01 16.55
CA VAL A 166 -5.71 -9.04 16.22
C VAL A 166 -5.02 -10.09 15.36
N ASP A 167 -4.51 -11.12 16.02
CA ASP A 167 -3.69 -12.20 15.44
C ASP A 167 -4.47 -13.50 15.19
N ARG A 168 -5.77 -13.49 15.47
CA ARG A 168 -6.75 -14.58 15.28
C ARG A 168 -8.10 -14.03 14.82
N VAL A 169 -9.04 -14.89 14.48
CA VAL A 169 -10.44 -14.53 14.27
C VAL A 169 -11.08 -14.23 15.62
N LEU A 170 -11.85 -13.13 15.67
CA LEU A 170 -12.52 -12.66 16.87
C LEU A 170 -14.01 -12.95 16.79
N GLU A 171 -14.58 -13.49 17.86
CA GLU A 171 -16.00 -13.78 17.97
C GLU A 171 -16.75 -12.62 18.65
N SER A 172 -17.73 -12.05 17.96
CA SER A 172 -18.49 -10.89 18.48
C SER A 172 -19.31 -11.17 19.74
N ALA A 173 -19.51 -12.45 20.10
CA ALA A 173 -20.22 -12.87 21.30
C ALA A 173 -19.30 -13.05 22.53
N VAL A 174 -17.98 -12.99 22.33
CA VAL A 174 -16.97 -13.22 23.37
C VAL A 174 -16.47 -11.86 23.88
N ALA A 175 -16.59 -11.65 25.20
CA ALA A 175 -16.25 -10.36 25.81
C ALA A 175 -14.76 -10.01 25.65
N GLU A 176 -13.86 -10.98 25.79
CA GLU A 176 -12.42 -10.76 25.59
C GLU A 176 -12.09 -10.37 24.13
N ASP A 177 -12.84 -10.90 23.15
CA ASP A 177 -12.64 -10.59 21.74
C ASP A 177 -13.17 -9.20 21.36
N ILE A 178 -14.27 -8.76 21.98
CA ILE A 178 -14.73 -7.38 21.89
C ILE A 178 -13.65 -6.44 22.45
N GLU A 179 -13.07 -6.77 23.60
CA GLU A 179 -11.99 -5.97 24.20
C GLU A 179 -10.74 -5.93 23.32
N ALA A 180 -10.33 -7.08 22.77
CA ALA A 180 -9.20 -7.20 21.85
C ALA A 180 -9.40 -6.38 20.56
N SER A 181 -10.64 -6.27 20.07
CA SER A 181 -10.97 -5.48 18.86
C SER A 181 -10.69 -3.98 19.01
N PHE A 182 -10.61 -3.46 20.24
CA PHE A 182 -10.50 -2.02 20.52
C PHE A 182 -9.31 -1.64 21.40
N THR A 183 -8.59 -2.61 21.97
CA THR A 183 -7.46 -2.34 22.87
C THR A 183 -6.19 -2.14 22.07
N ARG A 184 -5.71 -0.90 22.00
CA ARG A 184 -4.41 -0.56 21.39
C ARG A 184 -3.28 -1.18 22.21
N VAL A 185 -2.30 -1.74 21.52
CA VAL A 185 -1.03 -2.18 22.14
C VAL A 185 0.11 -1.31 21.64
N ASP A 186 1.19 -1.25 22.43
CA ASP A 186 2.42 -0.55 22.07
C ASP A 186 2.93 -0.99 20.69
N GLU A 187 3.38 -0.04 19.87
CA GLU A 187 3.92 -0.31 18.52
C GLU A 187 4.93 -1.47 18.50
N SER A 188 5.75 -1.64 19.54
CA SER A 188 6.74 -2.72 19.62
C SER A 188 6.12 -4.12 19.53
N GLN A 189 4.92 -4.34 20.08
CA GLN A 189 4.21 -5.62 19.98
C GLN A 189 3.68 -5.85 18.56
N ILE A 190 3.27 -4.78 17.87
CA ILE A 190 2.87 -4.86 16.46
C ILE A 190 4.08 -5.22 15.59
N TYR A 191 5.23 -4.56 15.82
CA TYR A 191 6.47 -4.85 15.12
C TYR A 191 7.01 -6.26 15.40
N GLU A 192 6.81 -6.80 16.61
CA GLU A 192 7.17 -8.19 16.92
C GLU A 192 6.39 -9.18 16.05
N LEU A 193 5.07 -9.00 15.91
CA LEU A 193 4.25 -9.81 15.00
C LEU A 193 4.70 -9.65 13.54
N ILE A 194 4.88 -8.41 13.07
CA ILE A 194 5.33 -8.12 11.69
C ILE A 194 6.66 -8.84 11.39
N ILE A 195 7.64 -8.73 12.30
CA ILE A 195 8.95 -9.37 12.13
C ILE A 195 8.80 -10.89 12.12
N ASN A 196 8.00 -11.47 13.03
CA ASN A 196 7.77 -12.91 13.07
C ASN A 196 7.17 -13.43 11.75
N ASP A 197 6.14 -12.76 11.26
CA ASP A 197 5.43 -13.12 10.04
C ASP A 197 6.33 -12.99 8.80
N LEU A 198 7.10 -11.91 8.69
CA LEU A 198 8.04 -11.73 7.59
C LEU A 198 9.23 -12.68 7.66
N GLN A 199 9.77 -12.97 8.84
CA GLN A 199 10.83 -13.97 9.00
C GLN A 199 10.35 -15.37 8.58
N PHE A 200 9.11 -15.73 8.92
CA PHE A 200 8.51 -16.98 8.45
C PHE A 200 8.41 -17.00 6.91
N ALA A 201 7.91 -15.92 6.30
CA ALA A 201 7.79 -15.82 4.84
C ALA A 201 9.16 -15.80 4.12
N VAL A 202 10.21 -15.26 4.74
CA VAL A 202 11.59 -15.35 4.21
C VAL A 202 12.14 -16.78 4.30
N ALA A 203 11.79 -17.52 5.36
CA ALA A 203 12.27 -18.88 5.58
C ALA A 203 11.56 -19.93 4.72
N SER A 204 10.43 -19.60 4.10
CA SER A 204 9.64 -20.50 3.24
C SER A 204 10.15 -20.58 1.80
N ASP A 205 9.47 -21.42 1.00
CA ASP A 205 9.72 -21.64 -0.43
C ASP A 205 8.72 -20.86 -1.32
N LEU A 206 8.41 -19.61 -0.96
CA LEU A 206 7.64 -18.72 -1.82
C LEU A 206 8.37 -18.46 -3.15
N ASP A 207 7.60 -18.42 -4.23
CA ASP A 207 8.12 -18.30 -5.60
C ASP A 207 8.36 -16.82 -5.96
N ASN A 208 9.60 -16.53 -6.37
CA ASN A 208 10.04 -15.20 -6.79
C ASN A 208 9.58 -14.82 -8.20
N SER A 209 9.08 -15.76 -9.01
CA SER A 209 8.54 -15.47 -10.34
C SER A 209 7.23 -14.68 -10.30
N PHE A 210 6.48 -14.74 -9.18
CA PHE A 210 5.27 -13.95 -9.03
C PHE A 210 5.61 -12.47 -8.76
N ARG A 211 4.94 -11.59 -9.52
CA ARG A 211 5.03 -10.12 -9.36
C ARG A 211 3.83 -9.55 -8.60
N THR A 212 2.68 -10.22 -8.70
CA THR A 212 1.41 -9.80 -8.07
C THR A 212 1.01 -10.64 -6.85
N ARG A 213 1.92 -11.48 -6.36
CA ARG A 213 1.76 -12.29 -5.15
C ARG A 213 2.99 -12.15 -4.26
N ALA A 214 2.81 -12.42 -2.98
CA ALA A 214 3.88 -12.53 -2.01
C ALA A 214 4.95 -13.51 -2.51
N SER A 215 6.18 -13.01 -2.58
CA SER A 215 7.36 -13.77 -2.96
C SER A 215 8.38 -13.74 -1.82
N LYS A 216 9.39 -14.61 -1.90
CA LYS A 216 10.50 -14.60 -0.93
C LYS A 216 11.26 -13.29 -0.99
N ALA A 217 11.51 -12.76 -2.19
CA ALA A 217 12.17 -11.47 -2.40
C ALA A 217 11.33 -10.29 -1.86
N ALA A 218 10.01 -10.34 -2.02
CA ALA A 218 9.12 -9.36 -1.39
C ALA A 218 9.22 -9.44 0.14
N ALA A 219 9.15 -10.63 0.74
CA ALA A 219 9.30 -10.81 2.18
C ALA A 219 10.66 -10.30 2.70
N GLN A 220 11.76 -10.57 1.98
CA GLN A 220 13.10 -10.06 2.30
C GLN A 220 13.16 -8.53 2.25
N THR A 221 12.58 -7.94 1.20
CA THR A 221 12.55 -6.49 1.01
C THR A 221 11.73 -5.80 2.11
N PHE A 222 10.56 -6.34 2.45
CA PHE A 222 9.71 -5.80 3.52
C PHE A 222 10.34 -5.97 4.90
N LEU A 223 11.00 -7.10 5.19
CA LEU A 223 11.70 -7.29 6.46
C LEU A 223 12.86 -6.30 6.61
N ALA A 224 13.63 -6.07 5.53
CA ALA A 224 14.65 -5.04 5.51
C ALA A 224 14.04 -3.64 5.75
N LYS A 225 12.93 -3.30 5.09
CA LYS A 225 12.21 -2.03 5.36
C LYS A 225 11.81 -1.90 6.82
N VAL A 226 11.29 -2.95 7.46
CA VAL A 226 10.92 -2.94 8.88
C VAL A 226 12.12 -2.66 9.77
N TYR A 227 13.23 -3.35 9.56
CA TYR A 227 14.48 -3.11 10.30
C TYR A 227 14.98 -1.67 10.14
N LEU A 228 14.97 -1.15 8.91
CA LEU A 228 15.35 0.23 8.63
C LEU A 228 14.38 1.25 9.26
N THR A 229 13.06 0.98 9.24
CA THR A 229 12.04 1.79 9.93
C THR A 229 12.29 1.87 11.44
N LEU A 230 12.71 0.77 12.06
CA LEU A 230 13.04 0.73 13.49
C LEU A 230 14.42 1.33 13.81
N GLY A 231 15.25 1.59 12.80
CA GLY A 231 16.65 1.98 13.00
C GLY A 231 17.49 0.89 13.68
N THR A 232 17.17 -0.38 13.43
CA THR A 232 17.82 -1.55 14.05
C THR A 232 18.23 -2.56 12.98
N ASN A 233 19.03 -3.56 13.36
CA ASN A 233 19.36 -4.72 12.51
C ASN A 233 19.86 -4.35 11.09
N TYR A 234 20.58 -3.25 10.94
CA TYR A 234 21.07 -2.75 9.64
C TYR A 234 21.86 -3.80 8.85
N LEU A 235 22.69 -4.60 9.52
CA LEU A 235 23.45 -5.67 8.87
C LEU A 235 22.56 -6.80 8.34
N ASP A 236 21.46 -7.12 9.05
CA ASP A 236 20.52 -8.14 8.58
C ASP A 236 19.67 -7.58 7.43
N ALA A 237 19.25 -6.31 7.50
CA ALA A 237 18.63 -5.62 6.38
C ALA A 237 19.54 -5.63 5.14
N GLN A 238 20.82 -5.30 5.30
CA GLN A 238 21.81 -5.37 4.23
C GLN A 238 21.87 -6.77 3.61
N ARG A 239 22.02 -7.82 4.42
CA ARG A 239 22.10 -9.21 3.93
C ARG A 239 20.84 -9.68 3.20
N LEU A 240 19.66 -9.29 3.69
CA LEU A 240 18.39 -9.60 3.02
C LEU A 240 18.37 -8.99 1.62
N LEU A 241 18.76 -7.72 1.49
CA LEU A 241 18.78 -7.00 0.21
C LEU A 241 19.90 -7.50 -0.71
N GLU A 242 21.09 -7.83 -0.18
CA GLU A 242 22.17 -8.49 -0.92
C GLU A 242 21.71 -9.84 -1.48
N THR A 243 20.87 -10.58 -0.76
CA THR A 243 20.31 -11.85 -1.24
C THR A 243 19.38 -11.63 -2.44
N VAL A 244 18.51 -10.61 -2.40
CA VAL A 244 17.65 -10.23 -3.53
C VAL A 244 18.50 -9.81 -4.74
N ILE A 245 19.50 -8.95 -4.51
CA ILE A 245 20.40 -8.45 -5.57
C ILE A 245 21.21 -9.60 -6.20
N ALA A 246 21.77 -10.50 -5.39
CA ALA A 246 22.60 -11.60 -5.86
C ALA A 246 21.78 -12.74 -6.52
N GLY A 247 20.47 -12.82 -6.27
CA GLY A 247 19.59 -13.81 -6.89
C GLY A 247 19.50 -13.67 -8.41
N GLY A 248 19.66 -12.46 -8.94
CA GLY A 248 19.66 -12.19 -10.39
C GLY A 248 18.29 -12.34 -11.06
N GLU A 249 17.21 -12.42 -10.29
CA GLU A 249 15.82 -12.56 -10.77
C GLU A 249 15.14 -11.23 -11.10
N TYR A 250 15.78 -10.11 -10.72
CA TYR A 250 15.27 -8.76 -10.86
C TYR A 250 16.36 -7.83 -11.39
N SER A 251 15.97 -6.85 -12.19
CA SER A 251 16.87 -5.84 -12.77
C SER A 251 16.16 -4.51 -12.96
N LEU A 252 16.91 -3.41 -13.06
CA LEU A 252 16.34 -2.14 -13.49
C LEU A 252 15.89 -2.25 -14.95
N GLU A 253 14.71 -1.71 -15.27
CA GLU A 253 14.30 -1.54 -16.65
C GLU A 253 15.24 -0.56 -17.36
N SER A 254 15.46 -0.77 -18.66
CA SER A 254 16.33 0.13 -19.44
C SER A 254 15.70 1.51 -19.61
N ASN A 255 14.38 1.55 -19.87
CA ASN A 255 13.63 2.80 -19.94
C ASN A 255 12.77 2.97 -18.69
N PHE A 256 12.77 4.17 -18.13
CA PHE A 256 12.01 4.47 -16.92
C PHE A 256 10.49 4.34 -17.10
N SER A 257 9.95 4.61 -18.29
CA SER A 257 8.53 4.43 -18.59
C SER A 257 8.11 2.97 -18.51
N ASP A 258 8.97 2.04 -18.92
CA ASP A 258 8.61 0.62 -19.03
C ASP A 258 8.27 0.02 -17.67
N ILE A 259 8.80 0.60 -16.58
CA ILE A 259 8.48 0.24 -15.20
C ILE A 259 6.97 0.25 -14.95
N PHE A 260 6.25 1.25 -15.47
CA PHE A 260 4.83 1.47 -15.15
C PHE A 260 3.89 1.07 -16.30
N TYR A 261 4.44 0.82 -17.48
CA TYR A 261 3.69 0.59 -18.71
C TYR A 261 3.94 -0.77 -19.37
N ASN A 262 4.89 -1.55 -18.83
CA ASN A 262 5.09 -2.96 -19.10
C ASN A 262 4.91 -3.72 -17.78
N GLU A 263 3.70 -4.21 -17.50
CA GLU A 263 3.37 -4.84 -16.22
C GLU A 263 4.17 -6.13 -15.98
N ALA A 264 4.36 -6.47 -14.70
CA ALA A 264 5.10 -7.66 -14.27
C ALA A 264 6.54 -7.75 -14.83
N ASN A 265 7.17 -6.60 -15.08
CA ASN A 265 8.55 -6.49 -15.55
C ASN A 265 9.60 -6.95 -14.53
N ASP A 266 10.88 -6.91 -14.93
CA ASP A 266 11.99 -7.42 -14.11
C ASP A 266 12.35 -6.48 -12.96
N GLU A 267 11.87 -5.24 -12.99
CA GLU A 267 12.03 -4.30 -11.88
C GLU A 267 10.97 -4.51 -10.79
N THR A 268 9.83 -5.14 -11.09
CA THR A 268 8.74 -5.31 -10.12
C THR A 268 9.07 -6.40 -9.08
N ILE A 269 9.04 -6.06 -7.78
CA ILE A 269 9.24 -7.03 -6.68
C ILE A 269 7.89 -7.48 -6.13
N PHE A 270 6.98 -6.53 -5.91
CA PHE A 270 5.60 -6.78 -5.52
C PHE A 270 4.69 -5.67 -6.02
N ALA A 271 3.63 -6.04 -6.73
CA ALA A 271 2.60 -5.16 -7.26
C ALA A 271 1.20 -5.71 -6.94
N ILE A 272 0.20 -4.83 -7.02
CA ILE A 272 -1.20 -5.20 -6.97
C ILE A 272 -1.73 -5.18 -8.39
N GLY A 273 -2.16 -6.35 -8.85
CA GLY A 273 -2.68 -6.55 -10.20
C GLY A 273 -4.00 -5.83 -10.41
N PHE A 274 -4.20 -5.17 -11.55
CA PHE A 274 -5.50 -4.69 -12.00
C PHE A 274 -5.79 -5.15 -13.43
N SER A 275 -7.01 -4.96 -13.91
CA SER A 275 -7.40 -5.37 -15.26
C SER A 275 -8.33 -4.34 -15.89
N ASN A 276 -7.99 -3.93 -17.12
CA ASN A 276 -8.81 -3.02 -17.91
C ASN A 276 -10.22 -3.59 -18.10
N ASP A 277 -11.21 -2.72 -18.00
CA ASP A 277 -12.62 -3.03 -18.33
C ASP A 277 -13.29 -4.12 -17.46
N MET A 278 -12.63 -4.58 -16.39
CA MET A 278 -13.20 -5.48 -15.39
C MET A 278 -13.52 -4.70 -14.12
N VAL A 279 -14.75 -4.21 -13.97
CA VAL A 279 -15.13 -3.32 -12.85
C VAL A 279 -14.62 -3.81 -11.49
N ASN A 280 -14.76 -5.11 -11.22
CA ASN A 280 -14.42 -5.71 -9.93
C ASN A 280 -12.90 -5.84 -9.69
N ASP A 281 -12.09 -5.87 -10.75
CA ASP A 281 -10.62 -6.03 -10.69
C ASP A 281 -9.90 -4.83 -11.31
N SER A 282 -10.58 -3.70 -11.45
CA SER A 282 -10.05 -2.47 -12.05
C SER A 282 -9.85 -1.39 -10.99
N GLN A 283 -9.15 -0.33 -11.37
CA GLN A 283 -8.95 0.83 -10.51
C GLN A 283 -9.42 2.13 -11.18
N GLY A 284 -9.69 3.12 -10.33
CA GLY A 284 -10.05 4.48 -10.77
C GLY A 284 -9.08 5.57 -10.33
N PHE A 285 -8.07 5.27 -9.50
CA PHE A 285 -7.16 6.29 -8.96
C PHE A 285 -6.38 7.00 -10.07
N SER A 286 -6.00 6.29 -11.13
CA SER A 286 -5.29 6.85 -12.30
C SER A 286 -6.07 7.99 -12.96
N ALA A 287 -7.39 7.83 -13.07
CA ALA A 287 -8.27 8.86 -13.60
C ALA A 287 -8.47 10.02 -12.62
N GLU A 288 -8.51 9.75 -11.32
CA GLU A 288 -8.61 10.80 -10.30
C GLU A 288 -7.33 11.63 -10.18
N PHE A 289 -6.17 11.09 -10.55
CA PHE A 289 -4.89 11.82 -10.56
C PHE A 289 -4.81 12.89 -11.66
N LEU A 290 -5.54 12.71 -12.76
CA LEU A 290 -5.54 13.61 -13.91
C LEU A 290 -6.67 14.65 -13.84
N ASP A 291 -6.52 15.73 -14.60
CA ASP A 291 -7.63 16.61 -14.91
C ASP A 291 -8.43 16.10 -16.11
N ALA A 292 -9.75 16.32 -16.10
CA ALA A 292 -10.65 16.10 -17.23
C ALA A 292 -10.64 14.69 -17.87
N VAL A 293 -10.08 13.68 -17.20
CA VAL A 293 -10.09 12.27 -17.63
C VAL A 293 -11.04 11.47 -16.74
N GLY A 294 -12.15 11.00 -17.30
CA GLY A 294 -13.20 10.32 -16.52
C GLY A 294 -13.89 11.28 -15.54
N ARG A 295 -13.75 11.06 -14.22
CA ARG A 295 -14.21 12.01 -13.19
C ARG A 295 -13.21 13.16 -13.00
N GLY A 296 -11.92 12.91 -13.23
CA GLY A 296 -10.86 13.90 -13.40
C GLY A 296 -10.83 14.98 -12.33
N THR A 297 -10.49 14.62 -11.09
CA THR A 297 -10.48 15.56 -9.95
C THR A 297 -9.15 16.26 -9.72
N GLY A 298 -8.07 15.78 -10.34
CA GLY A 298 -6.72 16.27 -10.12
C GLY A 298 -6.25 16.14 -8.67
N SER A 299 -6.36 14.92 -8.14
CA SER A 299 -6.08 14.61 -6.73
C SER A 299 -4.62 14.24 -6.45
N ASN A 300 -3.74 14.19 -7.45
CA ASN A 300 -2.32 13.87 -7.26
C ASN A 300 -1.43 14.61 -8.27
N TYR A 301 -1.02 15.83 -7.90
CA TYR A 301 -0.22 16.76 -8.70
C TYR A 301 1.13 17.01 -8.02
N ALA A 302 2.17 17.31 -8.80
CA ALA A 302 3.47 17.68 -8.25
C ALA A 302 3.40 19.04 -7.54
N THR A 303 4.03 19.12 -6.38
CA THR A 303 4.35 20.39 -5.72
C THR A 303 5.46 21.12 -6.48
N ALA A 304 5.61 22.43 -6.24
CA ALA A 304 6.71 23.19 -6.82
C ALA A 304 8.08 22.67 -6.33
N GLU A 305 8.14 22.19 -5.09
CA GLU A 305 9.30 21.58 -4.45
C GLU A 305 9.70 20.27 -5.13
N LEU A 306 8.72 19.45 -5.54
CA LEU A 306 9.01 18.24 -6.31
C LEU A 306 9.52 18.58 -7.71
N VAL A 307 8.90 19.55 -8.39
CA VAL A 307 9.36 20.00 -9.72
C VAL A 307 10.82 20.49 -9.62
N ALA A 308 11.14 21.30 -8.61
CA ALA A 308 12.51 21.76 -8.38
C ALA A 308 13.49 20.61 -8.07
N ALA A 309 13.05 19.58 -7.33
CA ALA A 309 13.87 18.40 -7.09
C ALA A 309 14.15 17.61 -8.39
N PHE A 310 13.17 17.51 -9.30
CA PHE A 310 13.35 16.89 -10.60
C PHE A 310 14.25 17.72 -11.53
N ASP A 311 14.14 19.05 -11.50
CA ASP A 311 15.06 19.93 -12.24
C ASP A 311 16.51 19.73 -11.80
N ALA A 312 16.74 19.48 -10.51
CA ALA A 312 18.08 19.28 -9.95
C ALA A 312 18.60 17.85 -10.13
N PHE A 313 17.75 16.83 -9.99
CA PHE A 313 18.18 15.43 -9.83
C PHE A 313 17.40 14.42 -10.68
N GLY A 314 16.33 14.83 -11.35
CA GLY A 314 15.37 13.94 -12.00
C GLY A 314 15.89 13.26 -13.27
N GLY A 315 16.79 13.89 -14.02
CA GLY A 315 17.31 13.32 -15.26
C GLY A 315 16.19 13.02 -16.27
N ASN A 316 16.25 11.87 -16.94
CA ASN A 316 15.26 11.44 -17.94
C ASN A 316 13.90 10.98 -17.35
N ARG A 317 13.73 10.99 -16.02
CA ARG A 317 12.54 10.47 -15.33
C ARG A 317 11.35 11.43 -15.33
N GLY A 318 11.61 12.74 -15.41
CA GLY A 318 10.60 13.78 -15.17
C GLY A 318 9.37 13.65 -16.06
N GLN A 319 9.58 13.53 -17.37
CA GLN A 319 8.49 13.44 -18.37
C GLN A 319 7.57 12.22 -18.21
N PHE A 320 8.04 11.17 -17.54
CA PHE A 320 7.28 9.94 -17.27
C PHE A 320 6.79 9.86 -15.81
N THR A 321 7.12 10.87 -14.99
CA THR A 321 6.65 10.98 -13.61
C THR A 321 5.44 11.91 -13.54
N PHE A 322 5.56 13.11 -14.11
CA PHE A 322 4.49 14.09 -14.21
C PHE A 322 4.61 14.89 -15.51
N ARG A 323 3.51 15.51 -15.94
CA ARG A 323 3.51 16.44 -17.07
C ARG A 323 2.67 17.66 -16.75
N GLU A 324 2.93 18.77 -17.43
CA GLU A 324 2.08 19.95 -17.32
C GLU A 324 0.64 19.60 -17.74
N ASP A 325 -0.33 20.00 -16.92
CA ASP A 325 -1.75 19.82 -17.21
C ASP A 325 -2.16 20.81 -18.32
N PRO A 326 -2.58 20.33 -19.51
CA PRO A 326 -3.01 21.21 -20.60
C PRO A 326 -4.20 22.11 -20.25
N GLY A 327 -5.05 21.67 -19.30
CA GLY A 327 -6.19 22.43 -18.83
C GLY A 327 -5.82 23.52 -17.82
N ASN A 328 -4.66 23.40 -17.15
CA ASN A 328 -4.23 24.28 -16.08
C ASN A 328 -2.71 24.51 -16.15
N PRO A 329 -2.25 25.34 -17.10
CA PRO A 329 -0.83 25.63 -17.28
C PRO A 329 -0.15 26.08 -15.98
N GLY A 330 1.06 25.57 -15.74
CA GLY A 330 1.82 25.73 -14.50
C GLY A 330 1.51 24.72 -13.40
N LEU A 331 0.54 23.83 -13.59
CA LEU A 331 0.28 22.69 -12.70
C LEU A 331 0.72 21.39 -13.39
N PHE A 332 1.23 20.44 -12.61
CA PHE A 332 1.80 19.21 -13.15
C PHE A 332 1.08 17.99 -12.58
N GLN A 333 0.41 17.22 -13.44
CA GLN A 333 -0.33 16.03 -13.06
C GLN A 333 0.53 14.77 -13.16
N THR A 334 0.30 13.82 -12.25
CA THR A 334 1.02 12.54 -12.23
C THR A 334 0.71 11.72 -13.49
N VAL A 335 1.75 11.18 -14.13
CA VAL A 335 1.61 10.36 -15.35
C VAL A 335 2.29 9.00 -15.25
N LYS A 336 2.67 8.52 -14.06
CA LYS A 336 3.16 7.13 -13.91
C LYS A 336 2.08 6.09 -14.21
N PHE A 337 0.81 6.41 -13.97
CA PHE A 337 -0.31 5.47 -14.10
C PHE A 337 -1.38 6.01 -15.04
N LEU A 338 -1.05 6.38 -16.29
CA LEU A 338 -2.06 6.95 -17.20
C LEU A 338 -3.13 5.90 -17.58
N PRO A 339 -4.44 6.24 -17.46
CA PRO A 339 -5.55 5.43 -17.94
C PRO A 339 -5.99 5.81 -19.35
N ILE A 340 -5.11 6.50 -20.09
CA ILE A 340 -5.36 7.01 -21.45
C ILE A 340 -4.10 6.87 -22.28
N VAL A 341 -4.27 6.90 -23.59
CA VAL A 341 -3.16 7.02 -24.53
C VAL A 341 -2.62 8.44 -24.51
N ASP A 342 -1.31 8.59 -24.38
CA ASP A 342 -0.61 9.87 -24.57
C ASP A 342 0.45 9.71 -25.66
N GLU A 343 0.08 10.04 -26.89
CA GLU A 343 0.95 9.95 -28.07
C GLU A 343 2.17 10.87 -27.96
N ASN A 344 2.08 11.98 -27.21
CA ASN A 344 3.21 12.90 -27.06
C ASN A 344 4.32 12.31 -26.17
N LEU A 345 3.94 11.46 -25.21
CA LEU A 345 4.87 10.74 -24.35
C LEU A 345 5.29 9.38 -24.93
N GLY A 346 4.75 8.98 -26.08
CA GLY A 346 5.05 7.68 -26.69
C GLY A 346 4.60 6.47 -25.85
N LEU A 347 3.61 6.66 -24.97
CA LEU A 347 3.15 5.65 -24.03
C LEU A 347 2.16 4.68 -24.70
N PRO A 348 2.11 3.41 -24.27
CA PRO A 348 1.35 2.37 -24.97
C PRO A 348 -0.15 2.67 -25.08
N THR A 349 -0.77 2.18 -26.15
CA THR A 349 -2.13 2.53 -26.57
C THR A 349 -3.25 1.76 -25.84
N ASN A 350 -2.95 0.99 -24.80
CA ASN A 350 -3.89 0.07 -24.14
C ASN A 350 -4.76 0.76 -23.08
N ALA A 351 -5.47 1.81 -23.47
CA ALA A 351 -6.42 2.49 -22.60
C ALA A 351 -7.73 1.67 -22.43
N PRO A 352 -8.33 1.66 -21.22
CA PRO A 352 -9.66 1.06 -21.00
C PRO A 352 -10.76 1.80 -21.76
N SER A 353 -11.92 1.15 -21.93
CA SER A 353 -13.12 1.77 -22.52
C SER A 353 -13.65 2.96 -21.70
N ASN A 354 -13.37 2.97 -20.40
CA ASN A 354 -13.63 4.09 -19.50
C ASN A 354 -12.39 4.28 -18.60
N PRO A 355 -11.80 5.49 -18.53
CA PRO A 355 -10.60 5.73 -17.73
C PRO A 355 -10.73 5.37 -16.24
N ARG A 356 -11.96 5.26 -15.71
CA ARG A 356 -12.23 4.89 -14.31
C ARG A 356 -12.26 3.38 -14.04
N ILE A 357 -12.04 2.55 -15.06
CA ILE A 357 -11.91 1.09 -14.97
C ILE A 357 -10.59 0.66 -15.61
N ALA A 358 -9.52 1.33 -15.18
CA ALA A 358 -8.18 1.12 -15.68
C ALA A 358 -7.53 -0.12 -15.05
N GLY A 359 -6.63 -0.72 -15.82
CA GLY A 359 -5.92 -1.94 -15.48
C GLY A 359 -4.50 -1.73 -15.00
N ASN A 360 -4.00 -0.50 -14.91
CA ASN A 360 -2.62 -0.26 -14.49
C ASN A 360 -2.37 -0.85 -13.09
N ASP A 361 -1.41 -1.76 -13.01
CA ASP A 361 -0.93 -2.32 -11.75
C ASP A 361 -0.38 -1.24 -10.79
N TRP A 362 -0.63 -1.42 -9.49
CA TRP A 362 -0.01 -0.59 -8.46
C TRP A 362 1.26 -1.26 -7.94
N ILE A 363 2.43 -0.71 -8.28
CA ILE A 363 3.72 -1.22 -7.81
C ILE A 363 3.93 -0.77 -6.36
N VAL A 364 4.01 -1.73 -5.44
CA VAL A 364 4.20 -1.48 -4.01
C VAL A 364 5.68 -1.34 -3.66
N THR A 365 6.54 -2.13 -4.33
CA THR A 365 8.00 -2.00 -4.24
C THR A 365 8.64 -2.65 -5.46
N ARG A 366 9.80 -2.12 -5.85
CA ARG A 366 10.52 -2.49 -7.05
C ARG A 366 12.03 -2.45 -6.84
N TYR A 367 12.80 -2.93 -7.82
CA TYR A 367 14.22 -3.18 -7.68
C TYR A 367 15.04 -1.93 -7.38
N ALA A 368 14.69 -0.75 -7.92
CA ALA A 368 15.36 0.49 -7.51
C ALA A 368 15.19 0.81 -6.01
N ASP A 369 14.03 0.50 -5.41
CA ASP A 369 13.82 0.65 -3.98
C ASP A 369 14.71 -0.32 -3.19
N VAL A 370 14.84 -1.58 -3.65
CA VAL A 370 15.79 -2.56 -3.08
C VAL A 370 17.23 -2.03 -3.09
N LEU A 371 17.68 -1.48 -4.23
CA LEU A 371 19.02 -0.90 -4.36
C LEU A 371 19.23 0.29 -3.42
N LEU A 372 18.25 1.19 -3.30
CA LEU A 372 18.37 2.36 -2.44
C LEU A 372 18.23 2.03 -0.94
N LEU A 373 17.42 1.02 -0.59
CA LEU A 373 17.39 0.47 0.77
C LEU A 373 18.70 -0.23 1.11
N HIS A 374 19.37 -0.84 0.14
CA HIS A 374 20.66 -1.49 0.34
C HIS A 374 21.75 -0.46 0.67
N VAL A 375 21.75 0.68 -0.04
CA VAL A 375 22.58 1.84 0.29
C VAL A 375 22.29 2.32 1.72
N GLU A 376 21.02 2.43 2.09
CA GLU A 376 20.60 2.85 3.42
C GLU A 376 21.05 1.90 4.53
N ALA A 377 20.90 0.60 4.30
CA ALA A 377 21.32 -0.43 5.25
C ALA A 377 22.82 -0.37 5.51
N ILE A 378 23.63 -0.12 4.47
CA ILE A 378 25.08 0.07 4.59
C ILE A 378 25.42 1.40 5.27
N LEU A 379 24.65 2.46 5.01
CA LEU A 379 24.81 3.75 5.69
C LEU A 379 24.59 3.60 7.20
N ALA A 380 23.68 2.71 7.61
CA ALA A 380 23.45 2.30 9.01
C ALA A 380 23.21 3.47 9.98
N GLY A 381 22.44 4.47 9.55
CA GLY A 381 22.18 5.69 10.32
C GLY A 381 23.32 6.72 10.32
N GLY A 382 24.42 6.44 9.62
CA GLY A 382 25.52 7.37 9.38
C GLY A 382 25.14 8.56 8.50
N GLN A 383 26.03 9.55 8.42
CA GLN A 383 25.83 10.75 7.59
C GLN A 383 26.31 10.57 6.15
N ASP A 384 27.27 9.67 5.94
CA ASP A 384 27.79 9.31 4.63
C ASP A 384 28.37 7.90 4.59
N THR A 385 28.57 7.37 3.39
CA THR A 385 29.28 6.11 3.12
C THR A 385 30.03 6.16 1.79
N SER A 386 31.18 5.52 1.76
CA SER A 386 31.98 5.26 0.55
C SER A 386 32.18 3.76 0.31
N ALA A 387 31.36 2.92 0.95
CA ALA A 387 31.41 1.48 0.79
C ALA A 387 31.13 1.09 -0.68
N PRO A 388 31.99 0.26 -1.32
CA PRO A 388 31.84 -0.08 -2.73
C PRO A 388 30.47 -0.68 -3.11
N ALA A 389 29.87 -1.49 -2.23
CA ALA A 389 28.55 -2.07 -2.46
C ALA A 389 27.43 -1.01 -2.48
N ALA A 390 27.49 -0.01 -1.60
CA ALA A 390 26.55 1.11 -1.61
C ALA A 390 26.76 1.98 -2.86
N LEU A 391 28.01 2.29 -3.21
CA LEU A 391 28.33 3.02 -4.43
C LEU A 391 27.79 2.31 -5.67
N ALA A 392 27.92 0.99 -5.77
CA ALA A 392 27.39 0.22 -6.89
C ALA A 392 25.86 0.31 -6.99
N SER A 393 25.13 0.09 -5.90
CA SER A 393 23.66 0.17 -5.90
C SER A 393 23.14 1.58 -6.21
N PHE A 394 23.76 2.61 -5.62
CA PHE A 394 23.37 4.00 -5.87
C PHE A 394 23.68 4.42 -7.31
N GLN A 395 24.86 4.06 -7.82
CA GLN A 395 25.29 4.41 -9.16
C GLN A 395 24.45 3.71 -10.23
N ALA A 396 24.02 2.46 -10.01
CA ALA A 396 23.14 1.75 -10.94
C ALA A 396 21.82 2.51 -11.20
N VAL A 397 21.19 3.05 -10.16
CA VAL A 397 19.97 3.87 -10.31
C VAL A 397 20.27 5.19 -11.03
N ARG A 398 21.37 5.85 -10.66
CA ARG A 398 21.77 7.12 -11.27
C ARG A 398 22.16 7.00 -12.73
N ASP A 399 22.83 5.93 -13.12
CA ASP A 399 23.28 5.71 -14.50
C ASP A 399 22.10 5.55 -15.46
N ARG A 400 21.02 4.89 -15.01
CA ARG A 400 19.78 4.80 -15.80
C ARG A 400 19.10 6.17 -15.96
N ALA A 401 19.08 6.97 -14.88
CA ALA A 401 18.37 8.25 -14.86
C ALA A 401 19.14 9.40 -15.54
N ILE A 402 20.46 9.39 -15.39
CA ILE A 402 21.38 10.47 -15.81
C ILE A 402 22.58 9.82 -16.51
N PRO A 403 22.38 9.13 -17.66
CA PRO A 403 23.47 8.46 -18.35
C PRO A 403 24.50 9.48 -18.84
N GLN A 404 25.79 9.15 -18.73
CA GLN A 404 26.84 9.94 -19.37
C GLN A 404 26.71 9.90 -20.89
N MET A 405 26.39 8.73 -21.43
CA MET A 405 26.30 8.47 -22.86
C MET A 405 25.06 7.64 -23.20
N ILE A 406 24.47 7.87 -24.37
CA ILE A 406 23.38 7.06 -24.94
C ILE A 406 23.77 6.61 -26.36
N PRO A 407 23.22 5.49 -26.88
CA PRO A 407 23.41 5.10 -28.27
C PRO A 407 22.65 6.05 -29.21
N ASP A 408 23.28 6.46 -30.31
CA ASP A 408 22.64 7.20 -31.41
C ASP A 408 21.63 6.27 -32.10
N PRO A 409 20.34 6.65 -32.17
CA PRO A 409 19.31 5.84 -32.82
C PRO A 409 19.58 5.50 -34.30
N ALA A 410 20.47 6.23 -34.99
CA ALA A 410 20.77 6.02 -36.40
C ALA A 410 21.83 4.93 -36.66
N ASP A 411 22.79 4.73 -35.76
CA ASP A 411 23.94 3.84 -35.99
C ASP A 411 24.53 3.16 -34.75
N ASP A 412 23.87 3.26 -33.58
CA ASP A 412 24.29 2.70 -32.28
C ASP A 412 25.65 3.22 -31.76
N THR A 413 26.21 4.28 -32.35
CA THR A 413 27.42 4.90 -31.77
C THR A 413 27.08 5.63 -30.47
N MET A 414 27.98 5.59 -29.49
CA MET A 414 27.72 6.21 -28.18
C MET A 414 27.96 7.73 -28.24
N GLU A 415 26.93 8.51 -27.95
CA GLU A 415 26.98 9.98 -27.85
C GLU A 415 27.04 10.43 -26.39
N ILE A 416 27.91 11.39 -26.07
CA ILE A 416 27.97 12.02 -24.73
C ILE A 416 26.80 12.99 -24.60
N VAL A 417 25.84 12.66 -23.73
CA VAL A 417 24.66 13.51 -23.47
C VAL A 417 24.72 14.25 -22.13
N ASN A 418 25.60 13.81 -21.22
CA ASN A 418 25.88 14.53 -19.99
C ASN A 418 27.40 14.73 -19.82
N PRO A 419 27.97 15.82 -20.36
CA PRO A 419 29.40 16.10 -20.28
C PRO A 419 29.86 16.42 -18.85
N ASP A 420 28.94 16.84 -17.98
CA ASP A 420 29.18 17.15 -16.57
C ASP A 420 28.84 15.97 -15.65
N TYR A 421 28.66 14.75 -16.19
CA TYR A 421 28.45 13.55 -15.40
C TYR A 421 29.61 13.33 -14.41
N VAL A 422 29.26 13.12 -13.14
CA VAL A 422 30.23 12.86 -12.06
C VAL A 422 29.93 11.51 -11.45
N LEU A 423 30.94 10.62 -11.47
CA LEU A 423 30.89 9.37 -10.74
C LEU A 423 30.81 9.65 -9.24
N VAL A 424 29.82 9.07 -8.57
CA VAL A 424 29.64 9.25 -7.13
C VAL A 424 30.68 8.41 -6.40
N THR A 425 31.53 9.06 -5.60
CA THR A 425 32.57 8.37 -4.80
C THR A 425 32.26 8.35 -3.30
N ASN A 426 31.25 9.10 -2.87
CA ASN A 426 30.76 9.15 -1.50
C ASN A 426 29.28 9.53 -1.54
N ILE A 427 28.43 8.78 -0.82
CA ILE A 427 26.99 9.01 -0.75
C ILE A 427 26.69 9.60 0.62
N THR A 428 26.15 10.80 0.66
CA THR A 428 25.61 11.36 1.91
C THR A 428 24.17 10.90 2.14
N LYS A 429 23.70 10.98 3.39
CA LYS A 429 22.29 10.75 3.73
C LYS A 429 21.35 11.61 2.88
N GLN A 430 21.72 12.87 2.65
CA GLN A 430 20.94 13.78 1.81
C GLN A 430 20.89 13.31 0.35
N MET A 431 22.03 12.88 -0.22
CA MET A 431 22.06 12.35 -1.59
C MET A 431 21.17 11.11 -1.75
N LEU A 432 21.17 10.21 -0.76
CA LEU A 432 20.28 9.05 -0.74
C LEU A 432 18.80 9.48 -0.70
N MET A 433 18.46 10.44 0.16
CA MET A 433 17.09 10.95 0.27
C MET A 433 16.62 11.66 -1.01
N ASP A 434 17.49 12.44 -1.64
CA ASP A 434 17.20 13.13 -2.89
C ASP A 434 16.98 12.13 -4.02
N GLU A 435 17.87 11.14 -4.15
CA GLU A 435 17.73 10.09 -5.17
C GLU A 435 16.45 9.28 -4.96
N ARG A 436 16.14 8.85 -3.72
CA ARG A 436 14.86 8.18 -3.40
C ARG A 436 13.67 9.05 -3.77
N ARG A 437 13.73 10.36 -3.51
CA ARG A 437 12.63 11.30 -3.80
C ARG A 437 12.31 11.36 -5.29
N VAL A 438 13.31 11.54 -6.15
CA VAL A 438 13.09 11.65 -7.61
C VAL A 438 12.91 10.30 -8.29
N GLU A 439 13.43 9.23 -7.70
CA GLU A 439 13.23 7.87 -8.21
C GLU A 439 11.82 7.36 -7.93
N LEU A 440 11.36 7.53 -6.69
CA LEU A 440 10.15 6.90 -6.15
C LEU A 440 8.96 7.87 -5.98
N ALA A 441 9.01 9.06 -6.62
CA ALA A 441 7.93 10.04 -6.56
C ALA A 441 6.58 9.45 -7.00
N PHE A 442 5.49 9.73 -6.28
CA PHE A 442 4.15 9.19 -6.52
C PHE A 442 4.00 7.67 -6.36
N GLU A 443 4.94 7.02 -5.68
CA GLU A 443 4.89 5.58 -5.35
C GLU A 443 4.70 5.34 -3.83
N ASN A 444 4.18 6.34 -3.09
CA ASN A 444 3.80 6.24 -1.67
C ASN A 444 4.97 6.02 -0.69
N HIS A 445 6.19 6.40 -1.08
CA HIS A 445 7.37 6.25 -0.23
C HIS A 445 7.72 7.50 0.57
N ARG A 446 7.44 8.71 0.05
CA ARG A 446 8.07 9.95 0.54
C ARG A 446 7.77 10.26 2.00
N PHE A 447 6.51 10.25 2.42
CA PHE A 447 6.14 10.57 3.81
C PHE A 447 6.80 9.59 4.80
N LEU A 448 6.75 8.30 4.47
CA LEU A 448 7.28 7.23 5.32
C LEU A 448 8.81 7.24 5.35
N ASP A 449 9.47 7.58 4.24
CA ASP A 449 10.92 7.80 4.19
C ASP A 449 11.33 8.97 5.08
N LEU A 450 10.63 10.10 5.01
CA LEU A 450 10.90 11.25 5.88
C LEU A 450 10.80 10.88 7.37
N LYS A 451 9.77 10.10 7.74
CA LYS A 451 9.60 9.59 9.11
C LYS A 451 10.75 8.68 9.51
N ARG A 452 11.07 7.69 8.67
CA ARG A 452 12.15 6.71 8.90
C ARG A 452 13.53 7.37 9.01
N PHE A 453 13.81 8.38 8.19
CA PHE A 453 15.05 9.15 8.28
C PHE A 453 15.06 10.15 9.45
N GLY A 454 13.95 10.32 10.19
CA GLY A 454 13.86 11.19 11.35
C GLY A 454 13.85 12.68 11.02
N VAL A 455 13.40 13.04 9.82
CA VAL A 455 13.46 14.41 9.26
C VAL A 455 12.10 14.95 8.84
N ALA A 456 11.02 14.18 9.00
CA ALA A 456 9.66 14.58 8.65
C ALA A 456 9.25 15.91 9.31
N GLN A 457 9.52 16.09 10.61
CA GLN A 457 9.18 17.34 11.31
C GLN A 457 9.83 18.56 10.65
N GLU A 458 11.13 18.48 10.36
CA GLU A 458 11.89 19.59 9.78
C GLU A 458 11.39 19.92 8.37
N VAL A 459 11.32 18.89 7.51
CA VAL A 459 10.96 19.04 6.11
C VAL A 459 9.51 19.52 5.95
N LEU A 460 8.56 18.89 6.66
CA LEU A 460 7.15 19.22 6.51
C LEU A 460 6.78 20.55 7.18
N SER A 461 7.42 20.94 8.30
CA SER A 461 7.24 22.30 8.83
C SER A 461 7.74 23.38 7.88
N ALA A 462 8.87 23.15 7.20
CA ALA A 462 9.40 24.08 6.21
C ALA A 462 8.49 24.18 4.99
N PHE A 463 8.03 23.04 4.46
CA PHE A 463 7.06 22.97 3.37
C PHE A 463 5.76 23.69 3.72
N SER A 464 5.17 23.41 4.89
CA SER A 464 3.94 24.06 5.35
C SER A 464 4.10 25.56 5.50
N THR A 465 5.20 26.03 6.07
CA THR A 465 5.47 27.47 6.18
C THR A 465 5.56 28.14 4.81
N ALA A 466 6.23 27.50 3.85
CA ALA A 466 6.37 28.01 2.49
C ALA A 466 5.01 28.07 1.74
N ASN A 467 4.11 27.14 2.05
CA ASN A 467 2.80 27.01 1.39
C ASN A 467 1.62 27.59 2.19
N ASN A 468 1.88 28.25 3.33
CA ASN A 468 0.89 28.81 4.25
C ASN A 468 -0.08 27.76 4.86
N PHE A 469 0.45 26.58 5.15
CA PHE A 469 -0.21 25.54 5.94
C PHE A 469 0.36 25.51 7.36
N GLU A 470 -0.24 24.69 8.23
CA GLU A 470 0.25 24.46 9.59
C GLU A 470 0.55 22.97 9.78
N PHE A 471 1.80 22.64 10.10
CA PHE A 471 2.21 21.26 10.42
C PHE A 471 2.71 21.19 11.85
N GLN A 472 2.14 20.27 12.63
CA GLN A 472 2.50 19.96 14.00
C GLN A 472 3.11 18.57 14.10
N ALA A 473 3.90 18.32 15.14
CA ALA A 473 4.47 16.99 15.38
C ALA A 473 3.43 15.88 15.53
N THR A 474 2.21 16.23 15.95
CA THR A 474 1.08 15.30 16.05
C THR A 474 0.60 14.81 14.69
N ASP A 475 0.82 15.57 13.61
CA ASP A 475 0.40 15.21 12.25
C ASP A 475 1.30 14.12 11.63
N LEU A 476 2.34 13.68 12.34
CA LEU A 476 3.12 12.50 11.98
C LEU A 476 2.31 11.20 12.12
N LEU A 477 1.19 11.22 12.84
CA LEU A 477 0.23 10.12 12.95
C LEU A 477 -1.15 10.60 12.50
N LEU A 478 -1.85 9.76 11.77
CA LEU A 478 -3.26 9.95 11.48
C LEU A 478 -4.10 9.79 12.75
N PRO A 479 -5.27 10.46 12.83
CA PRO A 479 -6.21 10.20 13.90
C PRO A 479 -6.75 8.77 13.82
N ILE A 480 -6.96 8.15 14.97
CA ILE A 480 -7.80 6.96 15.07
C ILE A 480 -9.22 7.34 14.62
N PRO A 481 -9.85 6.56 13.72
CA PRO A 481 -11.17 6.89 13.18
C PRO A 481 -12.21 7.14 14.28
N GLY A 482 -12.92 8.26 14.19
CA GLY A 482 -13.91 8.66 15.19
C GLY A 482 -15.09 7.69 15.30
N ALA A 483 -15.44 7.02 14.19
CA ALA A 483 -16.47 5.98 14.16
C ALA A 483 -16.06 4.75 15.00
N GLU A 484 -14.79 4.34 14.94
CA GLU A 484 -14.27 3.20 15.72
C GLU A 484 -14.20 3.55 17.22
N ILE A 485 -13.79 4.78 17.55
CA ILE A 485 -13.82 5.27 18.94
C ILE A 485 -15.25 5.24 19.50
N ALA A 486 -16.23 5.70 18.72
CA ALA A 486 -17.62 5.76 19.15
C ALA A 486 -18.20 4.37 19.46
N ILE A 487 -17.90 3.35 18.65
CA ILE A 487 -18.41 1.99 18.87
C ILE A 487 -17.64 1.23 19.96
N SER A 488 -16.39 1.62 20.25
CA SER A 488 -15.55 0.97 21.27
C SER A 488 -16.02 1.15 22.72
N GLN A 489 -17.05 1.98 22.96
CA GLN A 489 -17.57 2.31 24.29
C GLN A 489 -16.50 2.84 25.26
N GLY A 490 -15.47 3.50 24.72
CA GLY A 490 -14.40 4.12 25.49
C GLY A 490 -13.16 3.25 25.70
N LEU A 491 -13.07 2.08 25.07
CA LEU A 491 -11.86 1.26 25.04
C LEU A 491 -10.78 1.88 24.14
N LEU A 492 -11.18 2.32 22.94
CA LEU A 492 -10.27 2.90 21.96
C LEU A 492 -9.99 4.37 22.30
N LYS A 493 -8.71 4.78 22.22
CA LYS A 493 -8.24 6.14 22.55
C LYS A 493 -7.61 6.81 21.34
N GLN A 494 -7.78 8.13 21.28
CA GLN A 494 -7.26 8.95 20.20
C GLN A 494 -5.73 9.17 20.32
N ASN A 495 -5.08 9.43 19.20
CA ASN A 495 -3.71 9.93 19.12
C ASN A 495 -3.62 11.37 19.65
N PRO A 496 -2.49 11.78 20.24
CA PRO A 496 -2.30 13.18 20.63
C PRO A 496 -2.52 14.13 19.45
N GLY A 497 -3.25 15.23 19.68
CA GLY A 497 -3.53 16.26 18.66
C GLY A 497 -4.94 16.22 18.06
N TYR A 498 -5.73 15.17 18.34
CA TYR A 498 -7.07 14.97 17.73
C TYR A 498 -8.21 14.79 18.74
#